data_AF-A0A964XVN1-F1
#
_entry.id   AF-A0A964XVN1-F1
#
_cell.length_a   1.000
_cell.length_b   1.000
_cell.length_c   1.000
_cell.angle_alpha   90.00
_cell.angle_beta   90.00
_cell.angle_gamma   90.00
#
_symmetry.space_group_name_H-M   'P 1'
#
loop_
_entity.id
_entity.type
_entity.pdbx_description
1 polymer ?
#
loop_
_entity_poly.entity_id
_entity_poly.type
_entity_poly.pdbx_seq_one_letter_code
_entity_poly.pdbx_strand_id
1 'polypeptide(L)'
;MKGCIVRPPRSEDEPTQEGLAQFFNQVADLTRGISTHLYLASPYRAGAPDLKPYVVNEVVSKHPGAYAGILDQTRNASHMQDWLRLYSAQLPLYSNDELQAVALGKLGLHTSVSSWANLIPSVMTALVSPPSATKLSVAGNAIGTDDGPLLHLARMLMGLPEVPALKYLMSIQYHDADWLRVRPPLFELLPQSQENLLKDFKKYFPSGGKP
;
A
#
# COMPACT_ATOMS: atom_id res chain seq x y z
N MET A 1 11.73 5.55 1.60
CA MET A 1 10.89 6.49 2.38
C MET A 1 11.42 6.54 3.80
N LYS A 2 11.69 7.72 4.38
CA LYS A 2 12.14 7.88 5.79
C LYS A 2 11.34 9.01 6.42
N GLY A 3 10.48 8.71 7.38
CA GLY A 3 9.59 9.69 8.01
C GLY A 3 8.34 9.06 8.60
N CYS A 4 7.35 9.89 8.92
CA CYS A 4 6.08 9.47 9.50
C CYS A 4 4.95 9.58 8.47
N ILE A 5 4.13 8.54 8.36
CA ILE A 5 2.86 8.60 7.61
C ILE A 5 1.80 9.19 8.53
N VAL A 6 1.25 10.32 8.15
CA VAL A 6 0.17 11.00 8.87
C VAL A 6 -1.15 10.53 8.27
N ARG A 7 -1.77 9.54 8.92
CA ARG A 7 -3.08 9.04 8.52
C ARG A 7 -4.18 9.92 9.12
N PRO A 8 -5.23 10.27 8.35
CA PRO A 8 -6.42 10.92 8.88
C PRO A 8 -7.04 10.14 10.04
N PRO A 9 -7.72 10.83 10.96
CA PRO A 9 -8.51 10.17 12.00
C PRO A 9 -9.50 9.17 11.39
N ARG A 10 -9.65 8.01 12.05
CA ARG A 10 -10.78 7.11 11.83
C ARG A 10 -11.82 7.41 12.90
N SER A 11 -13.00 7.85 12.49
CA SER A 11 -14.19 8.00 13.32
C SER A 11 -15.32 7.14 12.76
N GLU A 12 -16.38 6.94 13.56
CA GLU A 12 -17.62 6.32 13.07
C GLU A 12 -18.25 7.17 11.97
N ASP A 13 -18.18 8.50 12.12
CA ASP A 13 -18.57 9.46 11.09
C ASP A 13 -17.42 9.75 10.12
N GLU A 14 -17.75 10.00 8.85
CA GLU A 14 -16.78 10.42 7.85
C GLU A 14 -16.30 11.86 8.12
N PRO A 15 -14.98 12.13 8.10
CA PRO A 15 -14.49 13.48 8.31
C PRO A 15 -14.87 14.37 7.13
N THR A 16 -15.29 15.60 7.43
CA THR A 16 -15.45 16.62 6.39
C THR A 16 -14.10 17.00 5.80
N GLN A 17 -14.09 17.46 4.56
CA GLN A 17 -12.86 17.88 3.89
C GLN A 17 -12.21 19.09 4.58
N GLU A 18 -13.01 20.00 5.12
CA GLU A 18 -12.55 21.14 5.92
C GLU A 18 -11.89 20.65 7.22
N GLY A 19 -12.46 19.61 7.84
CA GLY A 19 -11.87 18.96 9.01
C GLY A 19 -10.53 18.29 8.67
N LEU A 20 -10.43 17.62 7.51
CA LEU A 20 -9.18 17.06 7.02
C LEU A 20 -8.11 18.14 6.77
N ALA A 21 -8.49 19.26 6.15
CA ALA A 21 -7.59 20.39 5.94
C ALA A 21 -7.07 20.95 7.27
N GLN A 22 -7.96 21.20 8.23
CA GLN A 22 -7.56 21.67 9.56
C GLN A 22 -6.65 20.68 10.28
N PHE A 23 -6.95 19.38 10.21
CA PHE A 23 -6.12 18.33 10.80
C PHE A 23 -4.69 18.37 10.23
N PHE A 24 -4.52 18.38 8.91
CA PHE A 24 -3.19 18.40 8.30
C PHE A 24 -2.45 19.73 8.52
N ASN A 25 -3.15 20.86 8.53
CA ASN A 25 -2.56 22.15 8.89
C ASN A 25 -2.05 22.14 10.34
N GLN A 26 -2.84 21.65 11.29
CA GLN A 26 -2.44 21.57 12.71
C GLN A 26 -1.24 20.65 12.90
N VAL A 27 -1.20 19.49 12.25
CA VAL A 27 -0.03 18.60 12.28
C VAL A 27 1.21 19.31 11.75
N ALA A 28 1.11 20.03 10.64
CA ALA A 28 2.24 20.77 10.08
C ALA A 28 2.73 21.90 11.01
N ASP A 29 1.82 22.62 11.67
CA ASP A 29 2.16 23.66 12.63
C ASP A 29 2.85 23.10 13.88
N LEU A 30 2.28 22.05 14.48
CA LEU A 30 2.78 21.43 15.71
C LEU A 30 4.11 20.70 15.53
N THR A 31 4.43 20.29 14.31
CA THR A 31 5.69 19.61 13.97
C THR A 31 6.72 20.52 13.33
N ARG A 32 6.46 21.82 13.25
CA ARG A 32 7.40 22.80 12.69
C ARG A 32 8.74 22.73 13.43
N GLY A 33 9.83 22.60 12.67
CA GLY A 33 11.18 22.51 13.22
C GLY A 33 11.62 21.10 13.64
N ILE A 34 10.74 20.10 13.59
CA ILE A 34 11.13 18.70 13.76
C ILE A 34 11.82 18.22 12.48
N SER A 35 12.97 17.55 12.61
CA SER A 35 13.79 17.10 11.48
C SER A 35 13.24 15.87 10.72
N THR A 36 11.97 15.52 10.90
CA THR A 36 11.35 14.31 10.36
C THR A 36 10.42 14.66 9.21
N HIS A 37 10.55 13.94 8.08
CA HIS A 37 9.61 14.10 6.98
C HIS A 37 8.23 13.55 7.34
N LEU A 38 7.19 14.29 6.97
CA LEU A 38 5.81 13.84 7.06
C LEU A 38 5.32 13.43 5.68
N TYR A 39 4.53 12.36 5.62
CA TYR A 39 3.84 11.91 4.42
C TYR A 39 2.35 11.98 4.68
N LEU A 40 1.64 12.75 3.87
CA LEU A 40 0.18 12.82 3.94
C LEU A 40 -0.37 11.47 3.48
N ALA A 41 -1.35 10.89 4.18
CA ALA A 41 -2.07 9.73 3.67
C ALA A 41 -3.54 10.05 3.40
N SER A 42 -4.11 9.44 2.36
CA SER A 42 -5.56 9.45 2.20
C SER A 42 -6.23 8.57 3.27
N PRO A 43 -7.55 8.72 3.50
CA PRO A 43 -8.31 7.73 4.24
C PRO A 43 -8.19 6.33 3.62
N TYR A 44 -8.36 5.31 4.48
CA TYR A 44 -8.25 3.91 4.09
C TYR A 44 -9.58 3.44 3.51
N ARG A 45 -9.58 3.13 2.20
CA ARG A 45 -10.72 2.81 1.29
C ARG A 45 -11.26 4.02 0.52
N ALA A 46 -11.53 3.78 -0.75
CA ALA A 46 -12.23 4.69 -1.65
C ALA A 46 -13.67 4.96 -1.19
N GLY A 47 -14.15 6.19 -1.35
CA GLY A 47 -15.53 6.56 -1.06
C GLY A 47 -15.78 8.05 -0.83
N ALA A 48 -16.89 8.37 -0.18
CA ALA A 48 -17.24 9.73 0.21
C ALA A 48 -16.16 10.48 1.03
N PRO A 49 -15.34 9.84 1.89
CA PRO A 49 -14.30 10.54 2.64
C PRO A 49 -13.01 10.74 1.84
N ASP A 50 -12.95 10.33 0.56
CA ASP A 50 -11.76 10.49 -0.27
C ASP A 50 -11.23 11.91 -0.22
N LEU A 51 -9.93 12.03 0.04
CA LEU A 51 -9.24 13.30 0.16
C LEU A 51 -9.35 14.06 -1.17
N LYS A 52 -9.93 15.27 -1.13
CA LYS A 52 -10.11 16.06 -2.35
C LYS A 52 -8.87 16.89 -2.66
N PRO A 53 -8.59 17.16 -3.96
CA PRO A 53 -7.43 17.97 -4.37
C PRO A 53 -7.33 19.34 -3.69
N TYR A 54 -8.46 20.01 -3.42
CA TYR A 54 -8.43 21.33 -2.78
C TYR A 54 -7.85 21.29 -1.36
N VAL A 55 -8.05 20.19 -0.61
CA VAL A 55 -7.47 20.01 0.72
C VAL A 55 -5.95 19.94 0.63
N VAL A 56 -5.43 19.17 -0.32
CA VAL A 56 -3.97 19.08 -0.52
C VAL A 56 -3.39 20.39 -1.02
N ASN A 57 -4.07 21.08 -1.93
CA ASN A 57 -3.62 22.39 -2.40
C ASN A 57 -3.53 23.40 -1.26
N GLU A 58 -4.53 23.44 -0.38
CA GLU A 58 -4.50 24.31 0.81
C GLU A 58 -3.30 23.98 1.71
N VAL A 59 -3.17 22.72 2.12
CA VAL A 59 -2.13 22.29 3.07
C VAL A 59 -0.73 22.53 2.52
N VAL A 60 -0.48 22.17 1.26
CA VAL A 60 0.84 22.28 0.61
C VAL A 60 1.20 23.73 0.36
N SER A 61 0.23 24.58 -0.02
CA SER A 61 0.48 26.01 -0.22
C SER A 61 0.70 26.76 1.10
N LYS A 62 -0.03 26.42 2.15
CA LYS A 62 0.08 27.06 3.47
C LYS A 62 1.31 26.59 4.26
N HIS A 63 1.72 25.33 4.06
CA HIS A 63 2.89 24.74 4.73
C HIS A 63 3.90 24.15 3.72
N PRO A 64 4.56 25.00 2.91
CA PRO A 64 5.54 24.51 1.92
C PRO A 64 6.64 23.68 2.58
N GLY A 65 6.85 22.47 2.07
CA GLY A 65 7.88 21.55 2.55
C GLY A 65 7.55 20.80 3.86
N ALA A 66 6.39 21.04 4.49
CA ALA A 66 6.00 20.28 5.68
C ALA A 66 5.75 18.80 5.36
N TYR A 67 5.22 18.51 4.16
CA TYR A 67 4.95 17.17 3.68
C TYR A 67 5.90 16.81 2.52
N ALA A 68 6.56 15.67 2.63
CA ALA A 68 7.52 15.15 1.66
C ALA A 68 6.88 14.24 0.59
N GLY A 69 5.57 14.01 0.67
CA GLY A 69 4.83 13.22 -0.31
C GLY A 69 3.46 12.78 0.17
N ILE A 70 2.75 12.04 -0.69
CA ILE A 70 1.39 11.57 -0.46
C ILE A 70 1.33 10.05 -0.64
N LEU A 71 0.73 9.36 0.32
CA LEU A 71 0.37 7.95 0.24
C LEU A 71 -1.13 7.82 -0.03
N ASP A 72 -1.49 7.40 -1.24
CA ASP A 72 -2.87 7.02 -1.56
C ASP A 72 -3.16 5.62 -1.01
N GLN A 73 -4.15 5.56 -0.12
CA GLN A 73 -4.63 4.37 0.58
C GLN A 73 -6.02 3.91 0.11
N THR A 74 -6.58 4.56 -0.92
CA THR A 74 -7.96 4.31 -1.38
C THR A 74 -8.13 2.96 -2.09
N ARG A 75 -7.05 2.41 -2.67
CA ARG A 75 -7.08 1.27 -3.61
C ARG A 75 -8.03 1.54 -4.80
N ASN A 76 -7.99 2.76 -5.32
CA ASN A 76 -8.73 3.20 -6.50
C ASN A 76 -7.75 3.72 -7.56
N ALA A 77 -7.62 2.97 -8.66
CA ALA A 77 -6.69 3.30 -9.74
C ALA A 77 -7.00 4.66 -10.38
N SER A 78 -8.28 5.00 -10.57
CA SER A 78 -8.67 6.29 -11.16
C SER A 78 -8.30 7.46 -10.26
N HIS A 79 -8.49 7.29 -8.94
CA HIS A 79 -8.07 8.30 -7.97
C HIS A 79 -6.56 8.51 -8.03
N MET A 80 -5.75 7.44 -7.99
CA MET A 80 -4.29 7.53 -8.13
C MET A 80 -3.85 8.16 -9.47
N GLN A 81 -4.56 7.89 -10.57
CA GLN A 81 -4.29 8.56 -11.86
C GLN A 81 -4.50 10.07 -11.78
N ASP A 82 -5.56 10.52 -11.10
CA ASP A 82 -5.77 11.94 -10.86
C ASP A 82 -4.67 12.55 -10.00
N TRP A 83 -4.22 11.86 -8.94
CA TRP A 83 -3.08 12.30 -8.13
C TRP A 83 -1.81 12.45 -8.98
N LEU A 84 -1.49 11.44 -9.80
CA LEU A 84 -0.32 11.46 -10.68
C LEU A 84 -0.37 12.67 -11.62
N ARG A 85 -1.53 12.94 -12.23
CA ARG A 85 -1.71 14.08 -13.13
C ARG A 85 -1.56 15.43 -12.41
N LEU A 86 -2.11 15.56 -11.22
CA LEU A 86 -2.18 16.84 -10.50
C LEU A 86 -0.88 17.17 -9.75
N TYR A 87 -0.20 16.15 -9.20
CA TYR A 87 0.82 16.35 -8.17
C TYR A 87 2.18 15.72 -8.43
N SER A 88 2.34 14.83 -9.42
CA SER A 88 3.62 14.13 -9.63
C SER A 88 4.83 15.05 -9.85
N ALA A 89 4.60 16.26 -10.38
CA ALA A 89 5.64 17.28 -10.56
C ALA A 89 6.03 18.03 -9.26
N GLN A 90 5.17 18.00 -8.24
CA GLN A 90 5.31 18.79 -7.01
C GLN A 90 5.61 17.92 -5.79
N LEU A 91 5.02 16.73 -5.72
CA LEU A 91 5.08 15.84 -4.57
C LEU A 91 5.27 14.39 -5.01
N PRO A 92 6.21 13.66 -4.39
CA PRO A 92 6.28 12.21 -4.51
C PRO A 92 4.97 11.56 -4.11
N LEU A 93 4.51 10.62 -4.94
CA LEU A 93 3.30 9.86 -4.72
C LEU A 93 3.65 8.40 -4.45
N TYR A 94 2.90 7.78 -3.54
CA TYR A 94 3.04 6.38 -3.15
C TYR A 94 1.66 5.72 -3.17
N SER A 95 1.60 4.45 -3.56
CA SER A 95 0.38 3.63 -3.49
C SER A 95 0.60 2.41 -2.61
N ASN A 96 -0.44 1.97 -1.91
CA ASN A 96 -0.51 0.67 -1.24
C ASN A 96 -1.48 -0.31 -1.93
N ASP A 97 -1.75 -0.08 -3.21
CA ASP A 97 -2.53 -0.99 -4.06
C ASP A 97 -1.58 -1.88 -4.86
N GLU A 98 -1.21 -3.02 -4.28
CA GLU A 98 -0.29 -3.96 -4.91
C GLU A 98 -0.81 -4.50 -6.25
N LEU A 99 -2.11 -4.74 -6.38
CA LEU A 99 -2.71 -5.30 -7.59
C LEU A 99 -2.59 -4.36 -8.79
N GLN A 100 -2.54 -3.05 -8.54
CA GLN A 100 -2.41 -2.03 -9.58
C GLN A 100 -0.96 -1.64 -9.86
N ALA A 101 0.04 -2.23 -9.19
CA ALA A 101 1.44 -1.82 -9.29
C ALA A 101 1.97 -1.77 -10.74
N VAL A 102 1.60 -2.74 -11.58
CA VAL A 102 2.02 -2.76 -13.00
C VAL A 102 1.37 -1.63 -13.79
N ALA A 103 0.07 -1.42 -13.61
CA ALA A 103 -0.68 -0.40 -14.32
C ALA A 103 -0.18 1.00 -13.93
N LEU A 104 0.03 1.23 -12.63
CA LEU A 104 0.55 2.49 -12.10
C LEU A 104 2.03 2.72 -12.48
N GLY A 105 2.84 1.66 -12.54
CA GLY A 105 4.23 1.74 -13.01
C GLY A 105 4.34 2.22 -14.46
N LYS A 106 3.42 1.80 -15.34
CA LYS A 106 3.33 2.31 -16.73
C LYS A 106 2.97 3.81 -16.80
N LEU A 107 2.36 4.34 -15.75
CA LEU A 107 2.03 5.76 -15.60
C LEU A 107 3.09 6.56 -14.84
N GLY A 108 4.25 5.94 -14.57
CA GLY A 108 5.40 6.60 -13.92
C GLY A 108 5.45 6.44 -12.39
N LEU A 109 4.53 5.70 -11.78
CA LEU A 109 4.57 5.42 -10.34
C LEU A 109 5.50 4.24 -10.05
N HIS A 110 6.76 4.53 -9.76
CA HIS A 110 7.79 3.52 -9.48
C HIS A 110 8.03 3.29 -7.97
N THR A 111 7.09 3.70 -7.12
CA THR A 111 7.21 3.54 -5.66
C THR A 111 5.90 3.06 -5.05
N SER A 112 5.99 2.16 -4.07
CA SER A 112 4.84 1.60 -3.37
C SER A 112 5.18 1.30 -1.90
N VAL A 113 4.18 1.40 -1.03
CA VAL A 113 4.24 0.93 0.36
C VAL A 113 3.41 -0.34 0.42
N SER A 114 4.08 -1.50 0.38
CA SER A 114 3.41 -2.79 0.25
C SER A 114 3.59 -3.66 1.48
N SER A 115 2.50 -4.30 1.90
CA SER A 115 2.54 -5.34 2.93
C SER A 115 3.02 -6.68 2.35
N TRP A 116 2.72 -6.95 1.07
CA TRP A 116 3.11 -8.18 0.38
C TRP A 116 4.61 -8.22 0.08
N ALA A 117 5.29 -7.09 0.04
CA ALA A 117 6.75 -7.03 -0.04
C ALA A 117 7.46 -7.74 1.13
N ASN A 118 6.77 -7.97 2.26
CA ASN A 118 7.30 -8.80 3.36
C ASN A 118 7.31 -10.31 3.04
N LEU A 119 6.61 -10.75 1.99
CA LEU A 119 6.54 -12.16 1.57
C LEU A 119 7.22 -12.37 0.22
N ILE A 120 6.99 -11.45 -0.71
CA ILE A 120 7.42 -11.56 -2.10
C ILE A 120 8.20 -10.31 -2.55
N PRO A 121 9.27 -9.92 -1.84
CA PRO A 121 10.00 -8.67 -2.10
C PRO A 121 10.49 -8.59 -3.55
N SER A 122 11.10 -9.65 -4.07
CA SER A 122 11.63 -9.67 -5.45
C SER A 122 10.54 -9.47 -6.50
N VAL A 123 9.34 -10.03 -6.28
CA VAL A 123 8.19 -9.83 -7.17
C VAL A 123 7.77 -8.36 -7.13
N MET A 124 7.58 -7.79 -5.93
CA MET A 124 7.16 -6.40 -5.78
C MET A 124 8.19 -5.43 -6.39
N THR A 125 9.48 -5.64 -6.15
CA THR A 125 10.56 -4.82 -6.71
C THR A 125 10.59 -4.90 -8.24
N ALA A 126 10.42 -6.08 -8.83
CA ALA A 126 10.40 -6.24 -10.29
C ALA A 126 9.24 -5.49 -10.96
N LEU A 127 8.09 -5.36 -10.28
CA LEU A 127 6.90 -4.70 -10.82
C LEU A 127 6.98 -3.18 -10.79
N VAL A 128 7.67 -2.61 -9.80
CA VAL A 128 7.80 -1.15 -9.66
C VAL A 128 9.08 -0.60 -10.30
N SER A 129 10.07 -1.46 -10.57
CA SER A 129 11.31 -1.05 -11.23
C SER A 129 11.02 -0.57 -12.66
N PRO A 130 11.62 0.54 -13.10
CA PRO A 130 11.53 0.97 -14.49
C PRO A 130 12.00 -0.19 -15.39
N PRO A 131 11.30 -0.48 -16.50
CA PRO A 131 11.75 -1.51 -17.42
C PRO A 131 13.14 -1.15 -17.92
N SER A 132 14.13 -2.00 -17.61
CA SER A 132 15.40 -1.95 -18.36
C SER A 132 15.08 -2.25 -19.83
N ALA A 133 15.88 -1.76 -20.78
CA ALA A 133 15.72 -2.06 -22.21
C ALA A 133 15.76 -3.57 -22.54
N THR A 134 16.03 -4.43 -21.56
CA THR A 134 15.84 -5.87 -21.65
C THR A 134 14.37 -6.19 -21.47
N LYS A 135 13.74 -6.71 -22.53
CA LYS A 135 12.36 -7.21 -22.59
C LYS A 135 11.96 -7.88 -21.27
N LEU A 136 11.31 -7.14 -20.37
CA LEU A 136 10.35 -7.77 -19.49
C LEU A 136 9.32 -8.36 -20.44
N SER A 137 9.30 -9.68 -20.55
CA SER A 137 8.10 -10.39 -20.96
C SER A 137 7.07 -10.11 -19.86
N VAL A 138 6.50 -8.91 -19.90
CA VAL A 138 5.24 -8.64 -19.25
C VAL A 138 4.30 -9.57 -19.97
N ALA A 139 3.82 -10.60 -19.27
CA ALA A 139 2.65 -11.35 -19.67
C ALA A 139 1.46 -10.38 -19.62
N GLY A 140 1.42 -9.46 -20.58
CA GLY A 140 0.24 -8.75 -21.02
C GLY A 140 -0.23 -9.48 -22.26
N ASN A 141 -1.42 -10.07 -22.17
CA ASN A 141 -2.20 -10.65 -23.26
C ASN A 141 -1.86 -12.10 -23.68
N ALA A 142 -1.54 -12.97 -22.73
CA ALA A 142 -1.97 -14.35 -22.87
C ALA A 142 -3.31 -14.50 -22.13
N ILE A 143 -4.39 -14.80 -22.86
CA ILE A 143 -5.48 -15.61 -22.30
C ILE A 143 -4.88 -17.01 -22.09
N GLY A 144 -4.05 -17.11 -21.05
CA GLY A 144 -3.40 -18.32 -20.58
C GLY A 144 -3.74 -18.41 -19.10
N THR A 145 -4.10 -19.59 -18.65
CA THR A 145 -4.75 -19.94 -17.37
C THR A 145 -3.94 -19.63 -16.09
N ASP A 146 -2.94 -18.76 -16.14
CA ASP A 146 -2.10 -18.39 -15.00
C ASP A 146 -2.20 -16.90 -14.70
N ASP A 147 -2.97 -16.58 -13.65
CA ASP A 147 -3.36 -15.25 -13.20
C ASP A 147 -2.21 -14.37 -12.65
N GLY A 148 -0.99 -14.90 -12.61
CA GLY A 148 0.20 -14.21 -12.12
C GLY A 148 0.29 -14.18 -10.59
N PRO A 149 1.49 -13.94 -10.02
CA PRO A 149 1.76 -14.11 -8.60
C PRO A 149 0.91 -13.21 -7.70
N LEU A 150 0.64 -11.97 -8.11
CA LEU A 150 -0.17 -11.04 -7.32
C LEU A 150 -1.63 -11.48 -7.20
N LEU A 151 -2.23 -11.97 -8.29
CA LEU A 151 -3.62 -12.38 -8.29
C LEU A 151 -3.79 -13.72 -7.56
N HIS A 152 -2.79 -14.62 -7.61
CA HIS A 152 -2.76 -15.80 -6.75
C HIS A 152 -2.72 -15.41 -5.27
N LEU A 153 -1.83 -14.50 -4.88
CA LEU A 153 -1.76 -14.04 -3.49
C LEU A 153 -3.07 -13.35 -3.06
N ALA A 154 -3.66 -12.50 -3.90
CA ALA A 154 -4.95 -11.88 -3.65
C ALA A 154 -6.06 -12.91 -3.41
N ARG A 155 -6.12 -13.96 -4.22
CA ARG A 155 -7.12 -15.02 -4.10
C ARG A 155 -6.94 -15.85 -2.84
N MET A 156 -5.69 -16.16 -2.47
CA MET A 156 -5.40 -16.87 -1.21
C MET A 156 -5.80 -16.07 0.02
N LEU A 157 -5.65 -14.74 -0.03
CA LEU A 157 -6.01 -13.84 1.06
C LEU A 157 -7.51 -13.47 1.06
N MET A 158 -8.24 -13.78 0.00
CA MET A 158 -9.65 -13.44 -0.15
C MET A 158 -10.48 -14.13 0.94
N GLY A 159 -11.22 -13.33 1.72
CA GLY A 159 -12.06 -13.83 2.82
C GLY A 159 -11.30 -14.12 4.11
N LEU A 160 -9.98 -13.97 4.14
CA LEU A 160 -9.18 -14.08 5.37
C LEU A 160 -8.90 -12.68 5.97
N PRO A 161 -8.74 -12.58 7.30
CA PRO A 161 -8.22 -11.36 7.91
C PRO A 161 -6.76 -11.17 7.48
N GLU A 162 -6.50 -10.15 6.67
CA GLU A 162 -5.22 -9.95 5.96
C GLU A 162 -4.01 -9.91 6.91
N VAL A 163 -4.11 -9.20 8.05
CA VAL A 163 -3.00 -9.10 9.02
C VAL A 163 -2.63 -10.46 9.62
N PRO A 164 -3.54 -11.23 10.26
CA PRO A 164 -3.24 -12.59 10.71
C PRO A 164 -2.74 -13.51 9.60
N ALA A 165 -3.28 -13.40 8.37
CA ALA A 165 -2.88 -14.25 7.26
C ALA A 165 -1.44 -14.00 6.78
N LEU A 166 -1.08 -12.73 6.56
CA LEU A 166 0.28 -12.35 6.20
C LEU A 166 1.27 -12.72 7.30
N LYS A 167 0.91 -12.47 8.57
CA LYS A 167 1.75 -12.79 9.73
C LYS A 167 1.98 -14.29 9.90
N TYR A 168 0.97 -15.12 9.62
CA TYR A 168 1.13 -16.57 9.56
C TYR A 168 2.11 -16.99 8.44
N LEU A 169 1.98 -16.45 7.24
CA LEU A 169 2.92 -16.75 6.15
C LEU A 169 4.35 -16.31 6.48
N MET A 170 4.50 -15.14 7.13
CA MET A 170 5.79 -14.65 7.61
C MET A 170 6.39 -15.58 8.67
N SER A 171 5.59 -16.12 9.60
CA SER A 171 6.11 -17.02 10.63
C SER A 171 6.74 -18.29 10.03
N ILE A 172 6.14 -18.78 8.93
CA ILE A 172 6.66 -19.93 8.19
C ILE A 172 7.89 -19.54 7.36
N GLN A 173 7.82 -18.44 6.61
CA GLN A 173 8.89 -18.03 5.70
C GLN A 173 10.18 -17.59 6.42
N TYR A 174 10.04 -16.94 7.58
CA TYR A 174 11.17 -16.48 8.40
C TYR A 174 11.51 -17.44 9.55
N HIS A 175 10.81 -18.57 9.66
CA HIS A 175 10.97 -19.53 10.76
C HIS A 175 10.88 -18.90 12.15
N ASP A 176 9.96 -17.95 12.31
CA ASP A 176 9.81 -17.16 13.53
C ASP A 176 8.35 -17.15 13.99
N ALA A 177 8.07 -17.95 15.01
CA ALA A 177 6.72 -18.10 15.58
C ALA A 177 6.21 -16.83 16.27
N ASP A 178 7.07 -15.86 16.61
CA ASP A 178 6.64 -14.60 17.22
C ASP A 178 5.77 -13.77 16.29
N TRP A 179 5.88 -14.00 14.97
CA TRP A 179 4.96 -13.43 13.99
C TRP A 179 3.53 -13.91 14.17
N LEU A 180 3.24 -15.04 14.82
CA LEU A 180 1.84 -15.46 15.03
C LEU A 180 1.06 -14.53 15.96
N ARG A 181 1.75 -13.79 16.83
CA ARG A 181 1.13 -12.91 17.83
C ARG A 181 0.35 -11.77 17.18
N VAL A 182 -0.97 -11.75 17.36
CA VAL A 182 -1.83 -10.61 16.99
C VAL A 182 -2.48 -10.02 18.22
N ARG A 183 -2.82 -8.72 18.17
CA ARG A 183 -3.50 -8.04 19.29
C ARG A 183 -4.99 -7.94 18.99
N PRO A 184 -5.87 -8.09 20.01
CA PRO A 184 -7.28 -7.79 19.88
C PRO A 184 -7.53 -6.41 19.24
N PRO A 185 -8.60 -6.24 18.43
CA PRO A 185 -9.67 -7.21 18.18
C PRO A 185 -9.33 -8.27 17.14
N LEU A 186 -8.11 -8.30 16.61
CA LEU A 186 -7.67 -9.38 15.72
C LEU A 186 -7.46 -10.67 16.52
N PHE A 187 -7.68 -11.79 15.85
CA PHE A 187 -7.44 -13.12 16.38
C PHE A 187 -6.58 -13.91 15.39
N GLU A 188 -5.87 -14.92 15.88
CA GLU A 188 -5.04 -15.79 15.08
C GLU A 188 -5.88 -16.51 14.01
N LEU A 189 -5.27 -16.88 12.87
CA LEU A 189 -5.98 -17.70 11.90
C LEU A 189 -6.32 -19.06 12.50
N LEU A 190 -7.53 -19.56 12.20
CA LEU A 190 -7.93 -20.90 12.60
C LEU A 190 -7.01 -21.95 11.96
N PRO A 191 -6.71 -23.08 12.63
CA PRO A 191 -5.80 -24.11 12.11
C PRO A 191 -6.16 -24.58 10.69
N GLN A 192 -7.44 -24.78 10.39
CA GLN A 192 -7.88 -25.15 9.05
C GLN A 192 -7.56 -24.09 7.99
N SER A 193 -7.73 -22.80 8.33
CA SER A 193 -7.36 -21.69 7.44
C SER A 193 -5.85 -21.60 7.25
N GLN A 194 -5.07 -21.86 8.30
CA GLN A 194 -3.61 -21.92 8.24
C GLN A 194 -3.11 -23.03 7.30
N GLU A 195 -3.66 -24.23 7.41
CA GLU A 195 -3.32 -25.38 6.57
C GLU A 195 -3.64 -25.11 5.09
N ASN A 196 -4.86 -24.62 4.81
CA ASN A 196 -5.28 -24.28 3.45
C ASN A 196 -4.41 -23.18 2.84
N LEU A 197 -4.20 -22.09 3.58
CA LEU A 197 -3.37 -20.97 3.14
C LEU A 197 -1.93 -21.41 2.85
N LEU A 198 -1.34 -22.25 3.72
CA LEU A 198 0.02 -22.74 3.52
C LEU A 198 0.13 -23.64 2.29
N LYS A 199 -0.84 -24.53 2.10
CA LYS A 199 -0.89 -25.44 0.94
C LYS A 199 -0.91 -24.64 -0.36
N ASP A 200 -1.78 -23.65 -0.46
CA ASP A 200 -1.88 -22.81 -1.65
C ASP A 200 -0.63 -21.93 -1.82
N PHE A 201 -0.11 -21.37 -0.72
CA PHE A 201 1.09 -20.54 -0.80
C PHE A 201 2.30 -21.32 -1.31
N LYS A 202 2.54 -22.54 -0.82
CA LYS A 202 3.63 -23.40 -1.31
C LYS A 202 3.46 -23.81 -2.78
N LYS A 203 2.21 -23.94 -3.26
CA LYS A 203 1.92 -24.27 -4.66
C LYS A 203 2.37 -23.15 -5.61
N TYR A 204 2.10 -21.89 -5.26
CA TYR A 204 2.39 -20.74 -6.13
C TYR A 204 3.73 -20.06 -5.83
N PHE A 205 4.28 -20.27 -4.63
CA PHE A 205 5.55 -19.69 -4.17
C PHE A 205 6.48 -20.79 -3.59
N PRO A 206 6.87 -21.81 -4.37
CA PRO A 206 7.58 -22.99 -3.89
C PRO A 206 8.99 -22.70 -3.33
N SER A 207 9.61 -21.62 -3.79
CA SER A 207 10.93 -21.18 -3.33
C SER A 207 10.88 -20.31 -2.08
N GLY A 208 9.69 -20.09 -1.51
CA GLY A 208 9.45 -19.23 -0.34
C GLY A 208 10.32 -17.99 -0.39
N GLY A 209 10.09 -17.15 -1.41
CA GLY A 209 10.96 -16.05 -1.85
C GLY A 209 12.09 -15.77 -0.88
N LYS A 210 13.25 -16.42 -1.09
CA LYS A 210 14.44 -16.12 -0.29
C LYS A 210 14.59 -14.60 -0.27
N PRO A 211 14.62 -13.96 0.91
CA PRO A 211 14.74 -12.52 0.99
C PRO A 211 15.98 -12.01 0.25
#